data_AF-A0A1G4TLK1-F1
#
_entry.id   AF-A0A1G4TLK1-F1
#
_cell.length_a   1.000
_cell.length_b   1.000
_cell.length_c   1.000
_cell.angle_alpha   90.00
_cell.angle_beta   90.00
_cell.angle_gamma   90.00
#
_symmetry.space_group_name_H-M   'P 1'
#
loop_
_entity.id
_entity.type
_entity.pdbx_description
1 polymer ?
#
loop_
_entity_poly.entity_id
_entity_poly.type
_entity_poly.pdbx_seq_one_letter_code
_entity_poly.pdbx_strand_id
1 'polypeptide(L)'
;MTIMHPNDQELLRFLNKSCSELEYHRIARHMKACAPCRGRLSDFLDVELMLDQLAVEQAPAELTDRVMSAVRSGRAHASPDRPLPDYPAFEAQASSPRRKWKPYWRTELLHGMVAMAATFLFIVSGAFGKLMSLDPNQWEADVRTGALQLFHIVESVSRQLLS
;
A
#
# COMPACT_ATOMS: atom_id res chain seq x y z
N MET A 1 7.06 22.06 4.72
CA MET A 1 6.56 20.81 5.34
C MET A 1 5.49 20.25 4.43
N THR A 2 5.70 19.06 3.88
CA THR A 2 4.70 18.37 3.05
C THR A 2 3.54 17.94 3.95
N ILE A 3 2.38 18.58 3.79
CA ILE A 3 1.17 18.20 4.51
C ILE A 3 0.70 16.89 3.89
N MET A 4 0.98 15.78 4.57
CA MET A 4 0.51 14.47 4.12
C MET A 4 -0.99 14.37 4.42
N HIS A 5 -1.80 14.27 3.37
CA HIS A 5 -3.23 14.07 3.49
C HIS A 5 -3.54 12.60 3.82
N PRO A 6 -4.51 12.33 4.70
CA PRO A 6 -4.95 10.97 4.95
C PRO A 6 -5.55 10.35 3.68
N ASN A 7 -5.28 9.06 3.51
CA ASN A 7 -5.84 8.25 2.43
C ASN A 7 -7.33 7.94 2.71
N ASP A 8 -8.09 7.58 1.69
CA ASP A 8 -9.52 7.32 1.80
C ASP A 8 -9.82 6.16 2.75
N GLN A 9 -8.97 5.13 2.77
CA GLN A 9 -9.07 4.03 3.74
C GLN A 9 -8.85 4.48 5.20
N GLU A 10 -8.03 5.51 5.43
CA GLU A 10 -7.85 6.09 6.76
C GLU A 10 -9.06 6.93 7.16
N LEU A 11 -9.62 7.69 6.21
CA LEU A 11 -10.85 8.48 6.41
C LEU A 11 -12.05 7.59 6.72
N LEU A 12 -12.24 6.50 5.99
CA LEU A 12 -13.31 5.53 6.26
C LEU A 12 -13.15 4.83 7.61
N ARG A 13 -11.92 4.50 8.02
CA ARG A 13 -11.65 3.93 9.35
C ARG A 13 -11.91 4.94 10.46
N PHE A 14 -11.55 6.19 10.23
CA PHE A 14 -11.83 7.31 11.13
C PHE A 14 -13.34 7.53 11.29
N LEU A 15 -14.10 7.51 10.19
CA LEU A 15 -15.57 7.60 10.18
C LEU A 15 -16.20 6.47 11.01
N ASN A 16 -15.79 5.22 10.74
CA ASN A 16 -16.30 4.02 11.40
C ASN A 16 -15.73 3.79 12.83
N LYS A 17 -15.00 4.75 13.41
CA LYS A 17 -14.35 4.64 14.73
C LYS A 17 -13.49 3.38 14.90
N SER A 18 -12.90 2.88 13.81
CA SER A 18 -12.10 1.65 13.75
C SER A 18 -10.58 1.92 13.67
N CYS A 19 -10.17 3.17 13.88
CA CYS A 19 -8.78 3.60 13.95
C CYS A 19 -8.20 3.49 15.37
N SER A 20 -6.88 3.39 15.48
CA SER A 20 -6.19 3.50 16.77
C SER A 20 -6.31 4.92 17.35
N GLU A 21 -6.13 5.09 18.67
CA GLU A 21 -6.23 6.41 19.32
C GLU A 21 -5.22 7.42 18.74
N LEU A 22 -4.00 6.97 18.42
CA LEU A 22 -2.99 7.82 17.78
C LEU A 22 -3.42 8.30 16.40
N GLU A 23 -3.94 7.39 15.56
CA GLU A 23 -4.46 7.73 14.24
C GLU A 23 -5.66 8.67 14.35
N TYR A 24 -6.57 8.41 15.29
CA TYR A 24 -7.72 9.26 15.57
C TYR A 24 -7.27 10.70 15.89
N HIS A 25 -6.34 10.88 16.83
CA HIS A 25 -5.84 12.21 17.19
C HIS A 25 -5.10 12.89 16.04
N ARG A 26 -4.31 12.15 15.25
CA ARG A 26 -3.61 12.67 14.06
C ARG A 26 -4.61 13.19 13.02
N ILE A 27 -5.59 12.37 12.66
CA ILE A 27 -6.59 12.67 11.64
C ILE A 27 -7.52 13.78 12.14
N ALA A 28 -7.98 13.73 13.39
CA ALA A 28 -8.81 14.79 13.98
C ALA A 28 -8.10 16.15 13.98
N ARG A 29 -6.80 16.19 14.29
CA ARG A 29 -6.00 17.42 14.18
C ARG A 29 -5.90 17.90 12.74
N HIS A 30 -5.68 16.99 11.79
CA HIS A 30 -5.62 17.31 10.37
C HIS A 30 -6.95 17.89 9.86
N MET A 31 -8.09 17.31 10.26
CA MET A 31 -9.42 17.77 9.84
C MET A 31 -9.73 19.20 10.28
N LYS A 32 -9.19 19.65 11.42
CA LYS A 32 -9.35 21.04 11.87
C LYS A 32 -8.69 22.05 10.92
N ALA A 33 -7.62 21.66 10.24
CA ALA A 33 -6.84 22.55 9.38
C ALA A 33 -7.09 22.35 7.87
N CYS A 34 -7.53 21.15 7.45
CA CYS A 34 -7.66 20.81 6.03
C CYS A 34 -9.13 20.79 5.59
N ALA A 35 -9.56 21.81 4.83
CA ALA A 35 -10.89 21.83 4.22
C ALA A 35 -11.12 20.73 3.16
N PRO A 36 -10.17 20.43 2.25
CA PRO A 36 -10.34 19.35 1.26
C PRO A 36 -10.63 17.98 1.86
N CYS A 37 -9.95 17.62 2.96
CA CYS A 37 -10.19 16.32 3.59
C CYS A 37 -11.52 16.28 4.36
N ARG A 38 -12.01 17.43 4.85
CA ARG A 38 -13.36 17.52 5.41
C ARG A 38 -14.43 17.29 4.34
N GLY A 39 -14.25 17.85 3.14
CA GLY A 39 -15.15 17.60 2.01
C GLY A 39 -15.22 16.12 1.63
N ARG A 40 -14.06 15.45 1.49
CA ARG A 40 -14.06 14.00 1.24
C ARG A 40 -14.77 13.20 2.33
N LEU A 41 -14.64 13.62 3.59
CA LEU A 41 -15.33 12.96 4.70
C LEU A 41 -16.85 13.19 4.66
N SER A 42 -17.32 14.37 4.25
CA SER A 42 -18.76 14.61 4.05
C SER A 42 -19.32 13.76 2.92
N ASP A 43 -18.58 13.58 1.82
CA ASP A 43 -19.03 12.73 0.71
C ASP A 43 -19.29 11.28 1.19
N PHE A 44 -18.44 10.76 2.08
CA PHE A 44 -18.66 9.43 2.69
C PHE A 44 -19.86 9.40 3.64
N LEU A 45 -20.09 10.48 4.40
CA LEU A 45 -21.27 10.61 5.28
C LEU A 45 -22.57 10.67 4.49
N ASP A 46 -22.58 11.35 3.35
CA ASP A 46 -23.76 11.45 2.49
C ASP A 46 -24.15 10.06 1.95
N VAL A 47 -23.15 9.24 1.59
CA VAL A 47 -23.38 7.84 1.20
C VAL A 47 -23.93 7.01 2.36
N GLU A 48 -23.38 7.17 3.57
CA GLU A 48 -23.89 6.47 4.77
C GLU A 48 -25.35 6.84 5.06
N LEU A 49 -25.69 8.12 4.95
CA LEU A 49 -27.06 8.61 5.11
C LEU A 49 -28.01 8.07 4.04
N MET A 50 -27.55 7.91 2.80
CA MET A 50 -28.34 7.29 1.73
C MET A 50 -28.57 5.80 1.99
N LEU A 51 -27.58 5.09 2.55
CA LEU A 51 -27.72 3.68 2.94
C LEU A 51 -28.71 3.52 4.09
N ASP A 52 -28.70 4.42 5.07
CA ASP A 52 -29.67 4.42 6.19
C ASP A 52 -31.12 4.67 5.73
N GLN A 53 -31.31 5.32 4.58
CA GLN A 53 -32.63 5.55 3.99
C GLN A 53 -33.18 4.36 3.21
N LEU A 54 -32.36 3.33 2.97
CA LEU A 54 -32.84 2.12 2.30
C LEU A 54 -33.88 1.42 3.17
N ALA A 55 -34.98 1.02 2.56
CA ALA A 55 -36.02 0.27 3.24
C ALA A 55 -35.41 -1.03 3.77
N VAL A 56 -35.48 -1.22 5.10
CA VAL A 56 -35.09 -2.48 5.72
C VAL A 56 -36.12 -3.52 5.31
N GLU A 57 -35.79 -4.30 4.28
CA GLU A 57 -36.62 -5.43 3.89
C GLU A 57 -36.65 -6.46 5.02
N GLN A 58 -37.83 -7.03 5.28
CA GLN A 58 -37.92 -8.12 6.24
C GLN A 58 -37.10 -9.30 5.74
N ALA A 59 -36.12 -9.71 6.56
CA ALA A 59 -35.39 -10.93 6.31
C ALA A 59 -36.38 -12.12 6.28
N PRO A 60 -36.23 -13.06 5.34
CA PRO A 60 -37.03 -14.28 5.32
C PRO A 60 -36.97 -14.99 6.67
N ALA A 61 -38.11 -15.47 7.18
CA ALA A 61 -38.21 -16.09 8.51
C ALA A 61 -37.19 -17.23 8.73
N GLU A 62 -36.86 -17.97 7.67
CA GLU A 62 -35.91 -19.08 7.69
C GLU A 62 -34.44 -18.65 7.66
N LEU A 63 -34.13 -17.38 7.35
CA LEU A 63 -32.75 -16.90 7.19
C LEU A 63 -31.98 -17.02 8.50
N THR A 64 -32.62 -16.69 9.63
CA THR A 64 -32.04 -16.81 10.97
C THR A 64 -31.65 -18.27 11.26
N ASP A 65 -32.53 -19.22 10.97
CA ASP A 65 -32.27 -20.64 11.22
C ASP A 65 -31.20 -21.20 10.29
N ARG A 66 -31.15 -20.75 9.03
CA ARG A 66 -30.09 -21.11 8.07
C ARG A 66 -28.73 -20.56 8.51
N VAL A 67 -28.64 -19.29 8.93
CA VAL A 67 -27.39 -18.70 9.42
C VAL A 67 -26.94 -19.40 10.71
N MET A 68 -27.84 -19.61 11.66
CA MET A 68 -27.52 -20.27 12.92
C MET A 68 -27.14 -21.74 12.72
N SER A 69 -27.75 -22.45 11.77
CA SER A 69 -27.34 -23.81 11.41
C SER A 69 -25.96 -23.84 10.74
N ALA A 70 -25.66 -22.90 9.83
CA ALA A 70 -24.34 -22.75 9.20
C ALA A 70 -23.23 -22.40 10.19
N VAL A 71 -23.48 -21.54 11.18
CA VAL A 71 -22.51 -21.21 12.24
C VAL A 71 -22.23 -22.43 13.13
N ARG A 72 -23.25 -23.23 13.43
CA ARG A 72 -23.11 -24.47 14.22
C ARG A 72 -22.38 -25.55 13.42
N SER A 73 -22.71 -25.75 12.15
CA SER A 73 -22.08 -26.77 11.30
C SER A 73 -20.65 -26.38 10.88
N GLY A 74 -20.38 -25.11 10.62
CA GLY A 74 -19.03 -24.59 10.35
C GLY A 74 -18.08 -24.70 11.55
N ARG A 75 -18.61 -24.61 12.78
CA ARG A 75 -17.85 -24.96 14.00
C ARG A 75 -17.65 -26.47 14.18
N ALA A 76 -18.58 -27.29 13.72
CA ALA A 76 -18.51 -28.75 13.82
C ALA A 76 -17.62 -29.41 12.73
N HIS A 77 -17.38 -28.73 11.61
CA HIS A 77 -16.58 -29.22 10.48
C HIS A 77 -15.15 -28.67 10.39
N ALA A 78 -14.57 -28.21 11.51
CA ALA A 78 -13.12 -28.06 11.61
C ALA A 78 -12.44 -29.46 11.73
N SER A 79 -12.70 -30.33 10.75
CA SER A 79 -11.96 -31.57 10.51
C SER A 79 -11.06 -31.33 9.28
N PRO A 80 -9.77 -31.71 9.30
CA PRO A 80 -8.79 -31.23 8.31
C PRO A 80 -8.91 -31.88 6.93
N ASP A 81 -9.75 -32.91 6.76
CA ASP A 81 -9.69 -33.80 5.60
C ASP A 81 -11.05 -33.93 4.91
N ARG A 82 -11.36 -33.02 3.97
CA ARG A 82 -12.23 -33.38 2.83
C ARG A 82 -12.01 -32.44 1.63
N PRO A 83 -11.89 -32.96 0.39
CA PRO A 83 -11.75 -32.13 -0.80
C PRO A 83 -13.11 -31.51 -1.18
N LEU A 84 -13.13 -30.21 -1.44
CA LEU A 84 -14.29 -29.47 -1.95
C LEU A 84 -14.61 -29.85 -3.42
N PRO A 85 -15.90 -29.90 -3.82
CA PRO A 85 -16.28 -29.85 -5.23
C PRO A 85 -16.32 -28.40 -5.75
N ASP A 86 -15.84 -28.21 -6.98
CA ASP A 86 -15.79 -26.96 -7.73
C ASP A 86 -17.21 -26.40 -8.01
N TYR A 87 -17.59 -25.36 -7.28
CA TYR A 87 -18.65 -24.43 -7.66
C TYR A 87 -18.14 -23.00 -7.49
N PRO A 88 -18.50 -22.05 -8.37
CA PRO A 88 -18.02 -20.68 -8.27
C PRO A 88 -18.75 -19.99 -7.11
N ALA A 89 -18.15 -20.08 -5.93
CA ALA A 89 -18.59 -19.36 -4.75
C ALA A 89 -18.39 -17.86 -5.00
N PHE A 90 -19.50 -17.14 -5.09
CA PHE A 90 -19.56 -15.70 -4.87
C PHE A 90 -18.83 -15.41 -3.56
N GLU A 91 -17.66 -14.80 -3.63
CA GLU A 91 -16.74 -14.56 -2.53
C GLU A 91 -17.33 -13.56 -1.53
N ALA A 92 -18.33 -13.99 -0.76
CA ALA A 92 -18.65 -13.40 0.53
C ALA A 92 -17.51 -13.81 1.47
N GLN A 93 -16.45 -13.01 1.44
CA GLN A 93 -15.25 -13.14 2.23
C GLN A 93 -15.59 -12.93 3.72
N ALA A 94 -16.18 -13.95 4.34
CA ALA A 94 -16.26 -14.10 5.79
C ALA A 94 -14.83 -14.38 6.31
N SER A 95 -14.02 -13.33 6.41
CA SER A 95 -12.63 -13.44 6.81
C SER A 95 -12.48 -13.49 8.33
N SER A 96 -12.61 -14.68 8.91
CA SER A 96 -11.75 -15.10 10.02
C SER A 96 -11.70 -16.64 10.00
N PRO A 97 -10.53 -17.28 10.19
CA PRO A 97 -9.62 -16.99 11.29
C PRO A 97 -8.12 -17.08 10.93
N ARG A 98 -7.26 -16.72 11.91
CA ARG A 98 -5.78 -16.76 11.86
C ARG A 98 -5.14 -15.79 10.86
N ARG A 99 -5.28 -14.50 11.13
CA ARG A 99 -4.17 -13.58 10.81
C ARG A 99 -2.96 -14.07 11.58
N LYS A 100 -2.03 -14.75 10.90
CA LYS A 100 -0.63 -14.79 11.34
C LYS A 100 -0.28 -13.34 11.60
N TRP A 101 -0.12 -12.97 12.88
CA TRP A 101 0.44 -11.69 13.26
C TRP A 101 1.86 -11.65 12.70
N LYS A 102 1.99 -11.28 11.42
CA LYS A 102 3.26 -10.83 10.88
C LYS A 102 3.57 -9.58 11.71
N PRO A 103 4.66 -9.57 12.48
CA PRO A 103 4.96 -8.43 13.31
C PRO A 103 5.19 -7.25 12.37
N TYR A 104 4.29 -6.28 12.38
CA TYR A 104 4.42 -5.03 11.62
C TYR A 104 5.72 -4.27 12.02
N TRP A 105 6.24 -4.56 13.20
CA TRP A 105 7.58 -4.16 13.66
C TRP A 105 8.72 -4.66 12.74
N ARG A 106 8.53 -5.78 12.03
CA ARG A 106 9.55 -6.28 11.08
C ARG A 106 9.67 -5.38 9.87
N THR A 107 8.59 -4.75 9.39
CA THR A 107 8.67 -3.83 8.24
C THR A 107 9.33 -2.52 8.61
N GLU A 108 9.08 -2.01 9.81
CA GLU A 108 9.79 -0.82 10.32
C GLU A 108 11.27 -1.10 10.56
N LEU A 109 11.62 -2.25 11.15
CA LEU A 109 13.02 -2.68 11.27
C LEU A 109 13.69 -2.90 9.90
N LEU A 110 12.94 -3.42 8.93
CA LEU A 110 13.44 -3.59 7.56
C LEU A 110 13.72 -2.24 6.91
N HIS A 111 12.81 -1.26 7.07
CA HIS A 111 13.00 0.10 6.54
C HIS A 111 14.15 0.81 7.24
N GLY A 112 14.30 0.62 8.55
CA GLY A 112 15.46 1.09 9.31
C GLY A 112 16.78 0.48 8.85
N MET A 113 16.81 -0.84 8.62
CA MET A 113 17.98 -1.53 8.07
C MET A 113 18.31 -1.06 6.64
N VAL A 114 17.32 -0.90 5.78
CA VAL A 114 17.50 -0.39 4.42
C VAL A 114 18.05 1.03 4.45
N ALA A 115 17.51 1.90 5.31
CA ALA A 115 18.01 3.26 5.47
C ALA A 115 19.46 3.26 5.98
N MET A 116 19.80 2.43 6.98
CA MET A 116 21.17 2.31 7.47
C MET A 116 22.14 1.71 6.44
N ALA A 117 21.69 0.74 5.64
CA ALA A 117 22.48 0.19 4.55
C ALA A 117 22.70 1.24 3.44
N ALA A 118 21.69 2.04 3.11
CA ALA A 118 21.80 3.12 2.14
C ALA A 118 22.73 4.24 2.61
N THR A 119 22.65 4.65 3.88
CA THR A 119 23.59 5.64 4.44
C THR A 119 25.00 5.09 4.53
N PHE A 120 25.17 3.82 4.91
CA PHE A 120 26.49 3.18 4.95
C PHE A 120 27.10 3.05 3.55
N LEU A 121 26.34 2.58 2.56
CA LEU A 121 26.77 2.53 1.17
C LEU A 121 27.09 3.92 0.61
N PHE A 122 26.29 4.94 0.97
CA PHE A 122 26.57 6.32 0.58
C PHE A 122 27.92 6.81 1.13
N ILE A 123 28.18 6.57 2.42
CA ILE A 123 29.44 6.93 3.09
C ILE A 123 30.62 6.14 2.49
N VAL A 124 30.49 4.82 2.33
CA VAL A 124 31.55 3.94 1.81
C VAL A 124 31.81 4.16 0.32
N SER A 125 30.80 4.51 -0.47
CA SER A 125 30.97 4.83 -1.90
C SER A 125 31.89 6.03 -2.14
N GLY A 126 32.14 6.85 -1.10
CA GLY A 126 32.97 8.03 -1.23
C GLY A 126 32.41 9.05 -2.23
N ALA A 127 31.10 8.99 -2.55
CA ALA A 127 30.47 9.89 -3.52
C ALA A 127 30.66 11.36 -3.14
N PHE A 128 30.73 11.68 -1.85
CA PHE A 128 31.06 13.03 -1.36
C PHE A 128 32.51 13.44 -1.65
N GLY A 129 33.46 12.50 -1.59
CA GLY A 129 34.85 12.72 -1.97
C GLY A 129 35.00 12.95 -3.47
N LYS A 130 34.29 12.16 -4.29
CA LYS A 130 34.21 12.38 -5.75
C LYS A 130 33.52 13.69 -6.11
N LEU A 131 32.48 14.09 -5.36
CA LEU A 131 31.76 15.36 -5.55
C LEU A 131 32.60 16.60 -5.20
N MET A 132 33.46 16.52 -4.18
CA MET A 132 34.37 17.61 -3.81
C MET A 132 35.66 17.66 -4.64
N SER A 133 36.05 16.57 -5.32
CA SER A 133 37.22 16.54 -6.20
C SER A 133 36.89 16.76 -7.68
N LEU A 134 35.66 17.18 -8.03
CA LEU A 134 35.33 17.48 -9.42
C LEU A 134 35.96 18.80 -9.84
N ASP A 135 37.14 18.67 -10.44
CA ASP A 135 37.74 19.69 -11.28
C ASP A 135 36.86 19.83 -12.54
N PRO A 136 36.21 20.99 -12.79
CA PRO A 136 35.23 21.17 -13.87
C PRO A 136 35.81 20.87 -15.27
N ASN A 137 37.14 20.93 -15.43
CA ASN A 137 37.82 20.61 -16.68
C ASN A 137 37.84 19.09 -17.00
N GLN A 138 37.70 18.20 -16.01
CA GLN A 138 37.66 16.76 -16.27
C GLN A 138 36.29 16.30 -16.79
N TRP A 139 35.22 17.03 -16.47
CA TRP A 139 33.86 16.67 -16.89
C TRP A 139 33.67 16.83 -18.40
N GLU A 140 34.22 17.89 -19.00
CA GLU A 140 34.17 18.10 -20.45
C GLU A 140 34.96 17.01 -21.20
N ALA A 141 36.11 16.61 -20.67
CA ALA A 141 36.94 15.56 -21.25
C ALA A 141 36.25 14.20 -21.20
N ASP A 142 35.65 13.82 -20.07
CA ASP A 142 34.97 12.53 -19.91
C ASP A 142 33.66 12.44 -20.70
N VAL A 143 32.87 13.53 -20.76
CA VAL A 143 31.66 13.56 -21.59
C VAL A 143 31.99 13.47 -23.07
N ARG A 144 33.04 14.17 -23.52
CA ARG A 144 33.48 14.11 -24.92
C ARG A 144 34.02 12.73 -25.28
N THR A 145 34.75 12.09 -24.37
CA THR A 145 35.30 10.75 -24.58
C THR A 145 34.18 9.69 -24.59
N GLY A 146 33.22 9.79 -23.68
CA GLY A 146 32.04 8.91 -23.66
C GLY A 146 31.14 9.08 -24.89
N ALA A 147 30.96 10.31 -25.37
CA ALA A 147 30.22 10.57 -26.60
C ALA A 147 30.90 9.92 -27.83
N LEU A 148 32.23 10.05 -27.94
CA LEU A 148 32.99 9.42 -29.04
C LEU A 148 32.93 7.89 -28.99
N GLN A 149 32.95 7.28 -27.80
CA GLN A 149 32.80 5.83 -27.65
C GLN A 149 31.41 5.35 -28.05
N LEU A 150 30.36 6.08 -27.68
CA LEU A 150 28.99 5.78 -28.10
C LEU A 150 28.82 5.87 -29.62
N PHE A 151 29.40 6.90 -30.26
CA PHE A 151 29.40 7.00 -31.71
C PHE A 151 30.09 5.80 -32.37
N HIS A 152 31.24 5.36 -31.86
CA HIS A 152 31.93 4.19 -32.38
C HIS A 152 31.15 2.88 -32.22
N ILE A 153 30.43 2.71 -31.11
CA ILE A 153 29.60 1.53 -30.86
C ILE A 153 28.37 1.54 -31.77
N VAL A 154 27.72 2.69 -31.93
CA VAL A 154 26.57 2.82 -32.83
C VAL A 154 27.01 2.58 -34.27
N GLU A 155 28.17 3.11 -34.67
CA GLU A 155 28.71 2.90 -36.01
C GLU A 155 29.07 1.43 -36.27
N SER A 156 29.72 0.75 -35.34
CA SER A 156 30.08 -0.67 -35.49
C SER A 156 28.85 -1.58 -35.57
N VAL A 157 27.85 -1.32 -34.73
CA VAL A 157 26.56 -2.03 -34.75
C VAL A 157 25.79 -1.74 -36.04
N SER A 158 25.79 -0.49 -36.51
CA SER A 158 25.12 -0.12 -37.77
C SER A 158 25.75 -0.82 -38.97
N ARG A 159 27.08 -0.94 -39.03
CA ARG A 159 27.79 -1.66 -40.10
C ARG A 159 27.53 -3.16 -40.05
N GLN A 160 27.40 -3.74 -38.86
CA GLN A 160 27.05 -5.16 -38.70
C GLN A 160 25.58 -5.48 -39.03
N LEU A 161 24.67 -4.51 -38.91
CA LEU A 161 23.26 -4.69 -39.24
C LEU A 161 22.93 -4.39 -40.72
N LEU A 162 23.80 -3.64 -41.41
CA LEU A 162 23.65 -3.27 -42.83
C LEU A 162 24.53 -4.12 -43.78
N SER A 163 25.28 -5.10 -43.26
CA SER A 163 25.97 -6.16 -44.02
C SER A 163 25.17 -7.45 -44.02
#